data_AF-E4PU11-F1
#
_entry.id   AF-E4PU11-F1
#
_cell.length_a   1.000
_cell.length_b   1.000
_cell.length_c   1.000
_cell.angle_alpha   90.00
_cell.angle_beta   90.00
_cell.angle_gamma   90.00
#
_symmetry.space_group_name_H-M   'P 1'
#
loop_
_entity.id
_entity.type
_entity.pdbx_description
1 polymer ?
#
loop_
_entity_poly.entity_id
_entity_poly.type
_entity_poly.pdbx_seq_one_letter_code
_entity_poly.pdbx_strand_id
1 'polypeptide(L)'
;MVDFILIKNNFFKNNVSKKQKTKYLNININWTFFDFNKILNKPDFITYLQNSSKLIFSYLMINVIEQKIDQIRDLFNKTNDACIKYLLKTNNDNFIEINYKKFLLTSYTLLKTFINEVFIYWIFNDALKNHWIEFNKSYDNNLMFKYKFERLELDFQKNLFNIIKAINKKIDDPIIRILISAYIEDINNKQIYLNQIQKKLK
;
A
#
# COMPACT_ATOMS: atom_id res chain seq x y z
N MET A 1 24.14 3.14 15.98
CA MET A 1 23.61 3.01 14.61
C MET A 1 22.20 2.45 14.72
N VAL A 2 21.20 3.14 14.20
CA VAL A 2 19.80 2.70 14.31
C VAL A 2 19.58 1.40 13.52
N ASP A 3 19.10 0.36 14.20
CA ASP A 3 18.73 -0.89 13.57
C ASP A 3 17.25 -0.87 13.12
N PHE A 4 17.04 -0.47 11.86
CA PHE A 4 15.70 -0.43 11.26
C PHE A 4 15.07 -1.82 11.11
N ILE A 5 15.87 -2.89 11.03
CA ILE A 5 15.36 -4.26 10.95
C ILE A 5 14.77 -4.65 12.30
N LEU A 6 15.49 -4.38 13.39
CA LEU A 6 15.00 -4.61 14.74
C LEU A 6 13.73 -3.81 15.04
N ILE A 7 13.71 -2.50 14.71
CA ILE A 7 12.51 -1.66 14.92
C ILE A 7 11.32 -2.20 14.13
N LYS A 8 11.52 -2.56 12.85
CA LYS A 8 10.47 -3.13 11.99
C LYS A 8 9.95 -4.45 12.55
N ASN A 9 10.83 -5.34 12.98
CA ASN A 9 10.45 -6.65 13.53
C ASN A 9 9.68 -6.52 14.84
N ASN A 10 10.11 -5.63 15.74
CA ASN A 10 9.41 -5.35 16.99
C ASN A 10 8.05 -4.70 16.73
N PHE A 11 7.98 -3.73 15.81
CA PHE A 11 6.72 -3.14 15.37
C PHE A 11 5.77 -4.21 14.84
N PHE A 12 6.26 -5.08 13.96
CA PHE A 12 5.45 -6.12 13.34
C PHE A 12 4.87 -7.09 14.36
N LYS A 13 5.67 -7.54 15.33
CA LYS A 13 5.22 -8.45 16.39
C LYS A 13 4.12 -7.85 17.26
N ASN A 14 4.19 -6.54 17.54
CA ASN A 14 3.32 -5.89 18.52
C ASN A 14 2.07 -5.25 17.92
N ASN A 15 2.15 -4.77 16.67
CA ASN A 15 1.15 -3.87 16.09
C ASN A 15 0.46 -4.42 14.84
N VAL A 16 0.95 -5.52 14.26
CA VAL A 16 0.37 -6.10 13.04
C VAL A 16 -0.40 -7.37 13.39
N SER A 17 -1.70 -7.37 13.06
CA SER A 17 -2.45 -8.63 13.04
C SER A 17 -1.97 -9.45 11.85
N LYS A 18 -1.45 -10.65 12.08
CA LYS A 18 -1.06 -11.53 10.97
C LYS A 18 -2.28 -12.00 10.19
N LYS A 19 -3.34 -12.41 10.88
CA LYS A 19 -4.57 -12.90 10.24
C LYS A 19 -5.48 -11.72 9.91
N GLN A 20 -5.89 -11.66 8.66
CA GLN A 20 -6.81 -10.66 8.13
C GLN A 20 -8.06 -11.36 7.62
N LYS A 21 -9.18 -10.67 7.71
CA LYS A 21 -10.46 -11.13 7.20
C LYS A 21 -11.03 -10.06 6.27
N THR A 22 -11.58 -10.50 5.16
CA THR A 22 -12.41 -9.68 4.28
C THR A 22 -13.58 -10.51 3.78
N LYS A 23 -14.61 -9.84 3.27
CA LYS A 23 -15.77 -10.47 2.69
C LYS A 23 -15.99 -9.86 1.32
N TYR A 24 -16.03 -10.69 0.29
CA TYR A 24 -16.45 -10.31 -1.06
C TYR A 24 -17.80 -10.98 -1.34
N LEU A 25 -18.87 -10.19 -1.47
CA LEU A 25 -20.24 -10.71 -1.57
C LEU A 25 -20.52 -11.76 -0.48
N ASN A 26 -20.77 -13.02 -0.83
CA ASN A 26 -21.02 -14.11 0.12
C ASN A 26 -19.76 -14.95 0.46
N ILE A 27 -18.59 -14.56 -0.05
CA ILE A 27 -17.32 -15.27 0.13
C ILE A 27 -16.53 -14.64 1.27
N ASN A 28 -16.26 -15.42 2.31
CA ASN A 28 -15.38 -15.01 3.41
C ASN A 28 -13.94 -15.40 3.09
N ILE A 29 -13.05 -14.42 3.01
CA ILE A 29 -11.62 -14.64 2.76
C ILE A 29 -10.83 -14.37 4.03
N ASN A 30 -10.06 -15.37 4.45
CA ASN A 30 -9.05 -15.22 5.49
C ASN A 30 -7.68 -15.28 4.83
N TRP A 31 -6.87 -14.24 5.01
CA TRP A 31 -5.51 -14.19 4.46
C TRP A 31 -4.51 -13.72 5.51
N THR A 32 -3.23 -13.92 5.22
CA THR A 32 -2.15 -13.60 6.16
C THR A 32 -1.31 -12.43 5.63
N PHE A 33 -1.19 -11.38 6.44
CA PHE A 33 -0.18 -10.35 6.26
C PHE A 33 1.15 -10.92 6.79
N PHE A 34 2.07 -11.26 5.90
CA PHE A 34 3.26 -12.06 6.25
C PHE A 34 4.33 -11.24 6.96
N ASP A 35 4.82 -10.21 6.29
CA ASP A 35 5.77 -9.21 6.77
C ASP A 35 5.71 -8.00 5.80
N PHE A 36 6.47 -6.94 6.04
CA PHE A 36 6.46 -5.77 5.14
C PHE A 36 7.19 -5.97 3.80
N ASN A 37 8.18 -6.86 3.72
CA ASN A 37 8.96 -7.09 2.51
C ASN A 37 8.25 -8.08 1.55
N LYS A 38 7.50 -9.02 2.12
CA LYS A 38 6.72 -10.04 1.42
C LYS A 38 5.26 -9.64 1.30
N ILE A 39 4.69 -8.89 2.26
CA ILE A 39 3.28 -8.43 2.37
C ILE A 39 2.29 -9.60 2.27
N LEU A 40 2.17 -10.18 1.08
CA LEU A 40 1.45 -11.40 0.73
C LEU A 40 2.43 -12.47 0.26
N ASN A 41 2.45 -13.65 0.87
CA ASN A 41 3.10 -14.80 0.24
C ASN A 41 2.23 -15.24 -0.96
N LYS A 42 2.80 -15.22 -2.17
CA LYS A 42 2.08 -15.43 -3.43
C LYS A 42 1.34 -16.79 -3.46
N PRO A 43 2.01 -17.96 -3.33
CA PRO A 43 1.35 -19.26 -3.24
C PRO A 43 0.24 -19.33 -2.18
N ASP A 44 0.54 -18.89 -0.95
CA ASP A 44 -0.41 -18.97 0.16
C ASP A 44 -1.64 -18.10 -0.10
N PHE A 45 -1.43 -16.90 -0.64
CA PHE A 45 -2.51 -15.96 -0.95
C PHE A 45 -3.45 -16.48 -2.03
N ILE A 46 -2.89 -17.04 -3.11
CA ILE A 46 -3.69 -17.71 -4.15
C ILE A 46 -4.48 -18.87 -3.54
N THR A 47 -3.84 -19.70 -2.72
CA THR A 47 -4.49 -20.83 -2.04
C THR A 47 -5.62 -20.35 -1.12
N TYR A 48 -5.44 -19.25 -0.37
CA TYR A 48 -6.50 -18.66 0.44
C TYR A 48 -7.70 -18.25 -0.40
N LEU A 49 -7.48 -17.57 -1.52
CA LEU A 49 -8.54 -17.11 -2.41
C LEU A 49 -9.32 -18.28 -3.04
N GLN A 50 -8.61 -19.30 -3.53
CA GLN A 50 -9.23 -20.48 -4.14
C GLN A 50 -9.99 -21.32 -3.12
N ASN A 51 -9.44 -21.56 -1.93
CA ASN A 51 -10.12 -22.32 -0.89
C ASN A 51 -11.37 -21.61 -0.35
N SER A 52 -11.32 -20.28 -0.21
CA SER A 52 -12.46 -19.49 0.26
C SER A 52 -13.61 -19.45 -0.76
N SER A 53 -13.31 -19.43 -2.05
CA SER A 53 -14.29 -19.24 -3.12
C SER A 53 -14.69 -20.51 -3.86
N LYS A 54 -13.90 -21.59 -3.72
CA LYS A 54 -13.92 -22.80 -4.54
C LYS A 54 -13.65 -22.55 -6.03
N LEU A 55 -13.13 -21.38 -6.40
CA LEU A 55 -12.76 -21.05 -7.77
C LEU A 55 -11.37 -21.62 -8.09
N ILE A 56 -11.21 -22.08 -9.34
CA ILE A 56 -9.91 -22.46 -9.89
C ILE A 56 -9.46 -21.33 -10.82
N PHE A 57 -8.41 -20.61 -10.44
CA PHE A 57 -7.87 -19.55 -11.27
C PHE A 57 -7.03 -20.14 -12.40
N SER A 58 -7.13 -19.53 -13.57
CA SER A 58 -6.29 -19.89 -14.71
C SER A 58 -4.83 -19.49 -14.44
N TYR A 59 -3.89 -20.13 -15.12
CA TYR A 59 -2.47 -19.77 -15.05
C TYR A 59 -2.23 -18.29 -15.37
N LEU A 60 -2.92 -17.76 -16.41
CA LEU A 60 -2.82 -16.35 -16.77
C LEU A 60 -3.28 -15.44 -15.63
N MET A 61 -4.40 -15.76 -14.99
CA MET A 61 -4.91 -14.98 -13.88
C MET A 61 -3.96 -15.02 -12.67
N ILE A 62 -3.44 -16.19 -12.32
CA ILE A 62 -2.46 -16.35 -11.24
C ILE A 62 -1.23 -15.46 -11.50
N ASN A 63 -0.69 -15.50 -12.71
CA ASN A 63 0.45 -14.68 -13.09
C ASN A 63 0.16 -13.17 -12.93
N VAL A 64 -1.02 -12.70 -13.37
CA VAL A 64 -1.40 -11.28 -13.19
C VAL A 64 -1.52 -10.93 -11.70
N ILE A 65 -2.12 -11.80 -10.88
CA ILE A 65 -2.21 -11.58 -9.42
C ILE A 65 -0.82 -11.46 -8.81
N GLU A 66 0.09 -12.36 -9.17
CA GLU A 66 1.47 -12.34 -8.66
C GLU A 66 2.23 -11.08 -9.07
N GLN A 67 2.06 -10.61 -10.31
CA GLN A 67 2.62 -9.35 -10.77
C GLN A 67 2.08 -8.16 -9.98
N LYS A 68 0.77 -8.14 -9.68
CA LYS A 68 0.18 -7.09 -8.82
C LYS A 68 0.71 -7.13 -7.40
N ILE A 69 0.95 -8.31 -6.84
CA ILE A 69 1.60 -8.46 -5.52
C ILE A 69 3.00 -7.84 -5.55
N ASP A 70 3.78 -8.06 -6.61
CA ASP A 70 5.11 -7.47 -6.74
C ASP A 70 5.05 -5.94 -6.85
N GLN A 71 4.09 -5.39 -7.61
CA GLN A 71 3.87 -3.94 -7.67
C GLN A 71 3.60 -3.32 -6.29
N ILE A 72 2.80 -3.99 -5.45
CA ILE A 72 2.50 -3.55 -4.08
C ILE A 72 3.77 -3.61 -3.21
N ARG A 73 4.57 -4.67 -3.32
CA ARG A 73 5.85 -4.82 -2.59
C ARG A 73 6.84 -3.74 -2.99
N ASP A 74 6.97 -3.49 -4.29
CA ASP A 74 7.89 -2.50 -4.83
C ASP A 74 7.53 -1.09 -4.36
N LEU A 75 6.24 -0.76 -4.33
CA LEU A 75 5.75 0.52 -3.79
C LEU A 75 6.16 0.69 -2.32
N PHE A 76 5.93 -0.33 -1.49
CA PHE A 76 6.34 -0.28 -0.08
C PHE A 76 7.86 -0.17 0.05
N ASN A 77 8.63 -1.00 -0.66
CA ASN A 77 10.10 -1.02 -0.54
C ASN A 77 10.72 0.32 -0.94
N LYS A 78 10.30 0.90 -2.08
CA LYS A 78 10.78 2.22 -2.54
C LYS A 78 10.51 3.32 -1.52
N THR A 79 9.31 3.33 -0.95
CA THR A 79 8.90 4.37 0.01
C THR A 79 9.55 4.17 1.38
N ASN A 80 9.72 2.92 1.80
CA ASN A 80 10.45 2.54 3.01
C ASN A 80 11.92 2.97 2.93
N ASP A 81 12.60 2.68 1.82
CA ASP A 81 14.00 3.04 1.64
C ASP A 81 14.21 4.56 1.63
N ALA A 82 13.31 5.31 1.00
CA ALA A 82 13.32 6.77 1.06
C ALA A 82 13.10 7.30 2.48
N CYS A 83 12.14 6.71 3.21
CA CYS A 83 11.86 7.06 4.61
C CYS A 83 13.10 6.87 5.50
N ILE A 84 13.76 5.71 5.40
CA ILE A 84 14.98 5.40 6.14
C ILE A 84 16.08 6.42 5.82
N LYS A 85 16.33 6.69 4.53
CA LYS A 85 17.34 7.66 4.08
C LYS A 85 17.09 9.06 4.64
N TYR A 86 15.84 9.53 4.67
CA TYR A 86 15.51 10.84 5.22
C TYR A 86 15.63 10.89 6.73
N LEU A 87 15.15 9.86 7.44
CA LEU A 87 15.22 9.80 8.90
C LEU A 87 16.66 9.81 9.41
N LEU A 88 17.57 9.09 8.72
CA LEU A 88 18.99 9.07 9.04
C LEU A 88 19.65 10.46 9.01
N LYS A 89 19.10 11.43 8.27
CA LYS A 89 19.63 12.82 8.28
C LYS A 89 19.51 13.51 9.65
N THR A 90 18.62 13.03 10.52
CA THR A 90 18.35 13.69 11.82
C THR A 90 19.37 13.40 12.89
N ASN A 91 20.17 12.33 12.75
CA ASN A 91 21.12 11.86 13.77
C ASN A 91 20.51 11.78 15.18
N ASN A 92 19.21 11.48 15.29
CA ASN A 92 18.49 11.41 16.56
C ASN A 92 17.72 10.09 16.63
N ASP A 93 18.32 9.10 17.29
CA ASP A 93 17.81 7.72 17.34
C ASP A 93 16.36 7.63 17.87
N ASN A 94 16.04 8.35 18.95
CA ASN A 94 14.68 8.40 19.50
C ASN A 94 13.67 8.98 18.51
N PHE A 95 14.03 10.08 17.83
CA PHE A 95 13.18 10.68 16.82
C PHE A 95 12.99 9.75 15.61
N ILE A 96 14.07 9.08 15.17
CA ILE A 96 14.05 8.12 14.07
C ILE A 96 13.08 6.97 14.41
N GLU A 97 13.23 6.37 15.59
CA GLU A 97 12.41 5.24 16.00
C GLU A 97 10.91 5.60 16.04
N ILE A 98 10.56 6.74 16.65
CA ILE A 98 9.17 7.19 16.76
C ILE A 98 8.56 7.42 15.37
N ASN A 99 9.27 8.13 14.50
CA ASN A 99 8.72 8.47 13.17
C ASN A 99 8.70 7.27 12.23
N TYR A 100 9.68 6.37 12.31
CA TYR A 100 9.66 5.14 11.54
C TYR A 100 8.50 4.22 11.96
N LYS A 101 8.23 4.08 13.27
CA LYS A 101 7.05 3.34 13.76
C LYS A 101 5.74 3.96 13.25
N LYS A 102 5.63 5.29 13.21
CA LYS A 102 4.47 5.99 12.62
C LYS A 102 4.32 5.69 11.12
N PHE A 103 5.43 5.75 10.38
CA PHE A 103 5.45 5.41 8.96
C PHE A 103 4.98 3.97 8.71
N LEU A 104 5.47 3.00 9.49
CA LEU A 104 5.08 1.59 9.40
C LEU A 104 3.59 1.38 9.73
N LEU A 105 3.06 2.07 10.74
CA LEU A 105 1.66 1.98 11.12
C LEU A 105 0.72 2.45 10.00
N THR A 106 1.01 3.63 9.45
CA THR A 106 0.24 4.16 8.31
C THR A 106 0.37 3.22 7.10
N SER A 107 1.58 2.76 6.77
CA SER A 107 1.81 1.86 5.64
C SER A 107 1.05 0.53 5.79
N TYR A 108 1.07 -0.08 6.97
CA TYR A 108 0.32 -1.30 7.26
C TYR A 108 -1.19 -1.07 7.08
N THR A 109 -1.72 0.04 7.58
CA THR A 109 -3.14 0.38 7.46
C THR A 109 -3.54 0.55 6.00
N LEU A 110 -2.77 1.32 5.23
CA LEU A 110 -2.99 1.54 3.80
C LEU A 110 -2.96 0.22 3.02
N LEU A 111 -1.94 -0.61 3.24
CA LEU A 111 -1.79 -1.91 2.55
C LEU A 111 -2.93 -2.87 2.90
N LYS A 112 -3.27 -2.99 4.19
CA LYS A 112 -4.36 -3.85 4.63
C LYS A 112 -5.68 -3.43 4.00
N THR A 113 -6.01 -2.15 4.05
CA THR A 113 -7.23 -1.59 3.46
C THR A 113 -7.25 -1.84 1.95
N PHE A 114 -6.17 -1.52 1.26
CA PHE A 114 -6.06 -1.75 -0.18
C PHE A 114 -6.22 -3.23 -0.55
N ILE A 115 -5.56 -4.15 0.16
CA ILE A 115 -5.68 -5.57 -0.14
C ILE A 115 -7.14 -6.04 0.06
N ASN A 116 -7.76 -5.64 1.17
CA ASN A 116 -9.12 -6.07 1.52
C ASN A 116 -10.20 -5.51 0.60
N GLU A 117 -10.12 -4.22 0.28
CA GLU A 117 -11.20 -3.47 -0.36
C GLU A 117 -10.94 -3.25 -1.86
N VAL A 118 -9.69 -3.33 -2.29
CA VAL A 118 -9.30 -3.08 -3.68
C VAL A 118 -8.84 -4.37 -4.36
N PHE A 119 -7.76 -4.96 -3.87
CA PHE A 119 -7.08 -6.04 -4.58
C PHE A 119 -7.93 -7.30 -4.65
N ILE A 120 -8.45 -7.76 -3.50
CA ILE A 120 -9.30 -8.96 -3.45
C ILE A 120 -10.58 -8.78 -4.27
N TYR A 121 -11.17 -7.59 -4.25
CA TYR A 121 -12.34 -7.27 -5.06
C TYR A 121 -12.03 -7.31 -6.56
N TRP A 122 -10.89 -6.75 -6.99
CA TRP A 122 -10.46 -6.80 -8.38
C TRP A 122 -10.28 -8.24 -8.85
N ILE A 123 -9.63 -9.09 -8.04
CA ILE A 123 -9.43 -10.52 -8.33
C ILE A 123 -10.78 -11.20 -8.56
N PHE A 124 -11.72 -11.08 -7.64
CA PHE A 124 -13.00 -11.79 -7.76
C PHE A 124 -13.89 -11.22 -8.86
N ASN A 125 -13.87 -9.89 -9.07
CA ASN A 125 -14.58 -9.29 -10.19
C ASN A 125 -14.03 -9.82 -11.52
N ASP A 126 -12.72 -9.94 -11.67
CA ASP A 126 -12.09 -10.47 -12.88
C ASP A 126 -12.41 -11.96 -13.08
N ALA A 127 -12.25 -12.78 -12.04
CA ALA A 127 -12.54 -14.22 -12.09
C ALA A 127 -13.99 -14.54 -12.43
N LEU A 128 -14.93 -13.79 -11.85
CA LEU A 128 -16.37 -14.00 -12.02
C LEU A 128 -16.94 -13.23 -13.20
N LYS A 129 -16.11 -12.45 -13.92
CA LYS A 129 -16.53 -11.53 -14.99
C LYS A 129 -17.60 -10.53 -14.52
N ASN A 130 -17.51 -10.11 -13.27
CA ASN A 130 -18.37 -9.08 -12.70
C ASN A 130 -17.80 -7.68 -12.99
N HIS A 131 -18.68 -6.70 -13.11
CA HIS A 131 -18.27 -5.31 -13.05
C HIS A 131 -17.90 -4.90 -11.62
N TRP A 132 -17.04 -3.88 -11.51
CA TRP A 132 -16.81 -3.23 -10.23
C TRP A 132 -17.99 -2.34 -9.89
N ILE A 133 -18.65 -2.57 -8.76
CA ILE A 133 -19.80 -1.76 -8.33
C ILE A 133 -19.40 -0.89 -7.14
N GLU A 134 -19.51 0.44 -7.30
CA GLU A 134 -19.31 1.40 -6.20
C GLU A 134 -20.38 2.50 -6.31
N PHE A 135 -21.09 2.79 -5.20
CA PHE A 135 -22.20 3.75 -5.16
C PHE A 135 -23.26 3.54 -6.26
N ASN A 136 -23.72 2.30 -6.45
CA ASN A 136 -24.71 1.90 -7.47
C ASN A 136 -24.31 2.19 -8.92
N LYS A 137 -23.02 2.37 -9.19
CA LYS A 137 -22.47 2.53 -10.54
C LYS A 137 -21.55 1.37 -10.87
N SER A 138 -21.67 0.92 -12.11
CA SER A 138 -20.82 -0.12 -12.71
C SER A 138 -19.60 0.53 -13.35
N TYR A 139 -18.42 0.00 -13.06
CA TYR A 139 -17.15 0.45 -13.62
C TYR A 139 -16.40 -0.72 -14.26
N ASP A 140 -15.57 -0.39 -15.24
CA ASP A 140 -14.56 -1.33 -15.74
C ASP A 140 -13.60 -1.72 -14.60
N ASN A 141 -13.44 -3.02 -14.40
CA ASN A 141 -12.69 -3.57 -13.27
C ASN A 141 -11.21 -3.15 -13.30
N ASN A 142 -10.59 -3.14 -14.48
CA ASN A 142 -9.17 -2.83 -14.65
C ASN A 142 -8.90 -1.32 -14.53
N LEU A 143 -9.76 -0.49 -15.10
CA LEU A 143 -9.68 0.97 -14.95
C LEU A 143 -9.88 1.38 -13.48
N MET A 144 -10.83 0.75 -12.79
CA MET A 144 -11.09 1.05 -11.39
C MET A 144 -9.94 0.60 -10.48
N PHE A 145 -9.40 -0.60 -10.71
CA PHE A 145 -8.20 -1.05 -10.00
C PHE A 145 -7.02 -0.10 -10.23
N LYS A 146 -6.79 0.32 -11.49
CA LYS A 146 -5.73 1.29 -11.81
C LYS A 146 -5.91 2.58 -11.02
N TYR A 147 -7.11 3.16 -11.03
CA TYR A 147 -7.40 4.37 -10.26
C TYR A 147 -7.11 4.20 -8.75
N LYS A 148 -7.55 3.09 -8.15
CA LYS A 148 -7.33 2.84 -6.73
C LYS A 148 -5.85 2.57 -6.41
N PHE A 149 -5.11 1.96 -7.32
CA PHE A 149 -3.67 1.74 -7.17
C PHE A 149 -2.87 3.05 -7.24
N GLU A 150 -3.17 3.91 -8.21
CA GLU A 150 -2.59 5.27 -8.30
C GLU A 150 -2.90 6.10 -7.04
N ARG A 151 -4.09 5.92 -6.47
CA ARG A 151 -4.45 6.53 -5.18
C ARG A 151 -3.61 5.97 -4.02
N LEU A 152 -3.35 4.67 -3.99
CA LEU A 152 -2.46 4.06 -3.00
C LEU A 152 -1.05 4.64 -3.09
N GLU A 153 -0.52 4.82 -4.30
CA GLU A 153 0.80 5.45 -4.50
C GLU A 153 0.85 6.88 -3.94
N LEU A 154 -0.20 7.67 -4.19
CA LEU A 154 -0.33 9.01 -3.63
C LEU A 154 -0.41 9.00 -2.10
N ASP A 155 -1.14 8.06 -1.51
CA ASP A 155 -1.25 7.94 -0.06
C ASP A 155 0.09 7.56 0.60
N PHE A 156 0.88 6.69 -0.05
CA PHE A 156 2.25 6.39 0.36
C PHE A 156 3.16 7.60 0.27
N GLN A 157 3.04 8.38 -0.80
CA GLN A 157 3.80 9.62 -0.95
C GLN A 157 3.44 10.64 0.12
N LYS A 158 2.14 10.80 0.44
CA LYS A 158 1.68 11.66 1.54
C LYS A 158 2.20 11.19 2.88
N ASN A 159 2.25 9.87 3.12
CA ASN A 159 2.85 9.31 4.34
C ASN A 159 4.34 9.70 4.44
N LEU A 160 5.11 9.53 3.37
CA LEU A 160 6.51 9.93 3.32
C LEU A 160 6.69 11.46 3.50
N PHE A 161 5.84 12.26 2.87
CA PHE A 161 5.84 13.72 3.01
C PHE A 161 5.63 14.16 4.46
N ASN A 162 4.75 13.48 5.21
CA ASN A 162 4.56 13.76 6.64
C ASN A 162 5.83 13.52 7.46
N ILE A 163 6.63 12.51 7.10
CA ILE A 163 7.94 12.26 7.72
C ILE A 163 8.92 13.39 7.40
N ILE A 164 9.01 13.81 6.13
CA ILE A 164 9.89 14.92 5.71
C ILE A 164 9.52 16.21 6.44
N LYS A 165 8.22 16.53 6.57
CA LYS A 165 7.75 17.67 7.37
C LYS A 165 8.13 17.57 8.83
N ALA A 166 8.08 16.37 9.42
CA ALA A 166 8.51 16.17 10.80
C ALA A 166 10.03 16.41 10.95
N ILE A 167 10.83 15.98 9.99
CA ILE A 167 12.29 16.20 9.95
C ILE A 167 12.61 17.69 9.84
N ASN A 168 11.95 18.44 8.97
CA ASN A 168 12.17 19.88 8.79
C ASN A 168 11.88 20.71 10.06
N LYS A 169 11.06 20.19 10.98
CA LYS A 169 10.84 20.81 12.30
C LYS A 169 11.99 20.58 13.28
N LYS A 170 12.90 19.65 12.97
CA LYS A 170 14.03 19.26 13.83
C LYS A 170 15.37 19.72 13.29
N ILE A 171 15.53 19.78 11.98
CA ILE A 171 16.76 20.20 11.32
C ILE A 171 16.45 21.42 10.47
N ASP A 172 17.24 22.46 10.62
CA ASP A 172 17.20 23.60 9.72
C ASP A 172 18.11 23.34 8.50
N ASP A 173 17.59 22.56 7.54
CA ASP A 173 18.30 22.20 6.31
C ASP A 173 17.58 22.77 5.07
N PRO A 174 18.20 23.72 4.33
CA PRO A 174 17.63 24.27 3.09
C PRO A 174 17.28 23.21 2.05
N ILE A 175 18.02 22.11 1.98
CA ILE A 175 17.76 21.00 1.04
C ILE A 175 16.43 20.33 1.37
N ILE A 176 16.10 20.19 2.67
CA ILE A 176 14.83 19.60 3.10
C ILE A 176 13.66 20.52 2.74
N ARG A 177 13.85 21.85 2.82
CA ARG A 177 12.82 22.81 2.38
C ARG A 177 12.55 22.71 0.88
N ILE A 178 13.60 22.60 0.06
CA ILE A 178 13.47 22.38 -1.40
C ILE A 178 12.73 21.06 -1.66
N LEU A 179 13.10 19.99 -0.95
CA LEU A 179 12.43 18.70 -1.06
C LEU A 179 10.94 18.79 -0.70
N ILE A 180 10.58 19.54 0.35
CA ILE A 180 9.19 19.77 0.73
C ILE A 180 8.42 20.45 -0.42
N SER A 181 8.98 21.50 -1.02
CA SER A 181 8.34 22.19 -2.15
C SER A 181 8.12 21.26 -3.34
N ALA A 182 9.12 20.44 -3.68
CA ALA A 182 9.00 19.46 -4.76
C ALA A 182 7.92 18.40 -4.48
N TYR A 183 7.83 17.91 -3.23
CA TYR A 183 6.76 16.97 -2.84
C TYR A 183 5.37 17.60 -2.89
N ILE A 184 5.23 18.88 -2.53
CA ILE A 184 3.94 19.59 -2.63
C ILE A 184 3.48 19.64 -4.09
N GLU A 185 4.38 20.03 -4.99
CA GLU A 185 4.10 20.09 -6.42
C GLU A 185 3.73 18.70 -6.98
N ASP A 186 4.52 17.67 -6.70
CA ASP A 186 4.27 16.32 -7.21
C ASP A 186 2.96 15.72 -6.65
N ILE A 187 2.66 15.93 -5.37
CA ILE A 187 1.38 15.51 -4.77
C ILE A 187 0.20 16.20 -5.46
N ASN A 188 0.31 17.50 -5.75
CA ASN A 188 -0.74 18.25 -6.44
C ASN A 188 -0.92 17.74 -7.88
N ASN A 189 0.16 17.51 -8.61
CA ASN A 189 0.14 16.98 -9.97
C ASN A 189 -0.52 15.59 -10.01
N LYS A 190 -0.16 14.69 -9.09
CA LYS A 190 -0.81 13.38 -8.96
C LYS A 190 -2.29 13.47 -8.57
N GLN A 191 -2.65 14.41 -7.70
CA GLN A 191 -4.06 14.63 -7.35
C GLN A 191 -4.87 15.10 -8.55
N ILE A 192 -4.31 15.99 -9.38
CA ILE A 192 -4.93 16.45 -10.65
C ILE A 192 -5.06 15.27 -11.61
N TYR A 193 -4.01 14.45 -11.78
CA TYR A 193 -4.04 13.26 -12.62
C TYR A 193 -5.10 12.24 -12.16
N LEU A 194 -5.19 11.97 -10.86
CA LEU A 194 -6.23 11.10 -10.29
C LEU A 194 -7.64 11.62 -10.58
N ASN A 195 -7.86 12.94 -10.47
CA ASN A 195 -9.15 13.54 -10.82
C ASN A 195 -9.48 13.36 -12.31
N GLN A 196 -8.48 13.39 -13.20
CA GLN A 196 -8.67 13.13 -14.62
C GLN A 196 -9.00 11.66 -14.89
N ILE A 197 -8.30 10.70 -14.25
CA ILE A 197 -8.65 9.28 -14.35
C ILE A 197 -10.07 9.05 -13.83
N GLN A 198 -10.42 9.63 -12.68
CA GLN A 198 -11.75 9.49 -12.09
C GLN A 198 -12.86 9.98 -13.02
N LYS A 199 -12.63 11.06 -13.78
CA LYS A 199 -13.57 11.53 -14.79
C LYS A 199 -13.74 10.54 -15.94
N LYS A 200 -12.68 9.82 -16.32
CA LYS A 200 -12.70 8.77 -17.36
C LYS A 200 -13.34 7.46 -16.89
N LEU A 201 -13.58 7.29 -15.58
CA LEU A 201 -14.35 6.17 -15.04
C LEU A 201 -15.86 6.35 -15.21
N LYS A 202 -16.33 7.58 -15.47
CA LYS A 202 -17.75 7.89 -15.74
C LYS A 202 -18.05 7.67 -17.21
#